data_AF-A0A535B4Y0-F1
#
_entry.id   AF-A0A535B4Y0-F1
#
_cell.length_a   1.000
_cell.length_b   1.000
_cell.length_c   1.000
_cell.angle_alpha   90.00
_cell.angle_beta   90.00
_cell.angle_gamma   90.00
#
_symmetry.space_group_name_H-M   'P 1'
#
loop_
_entity.id
_entity.type
_entity.pdbx_description
1 polymer ?
#
loop_
_entity_poly.entity_id
_entity_poly.type
_entity_poly.pdbx_seq_one_letter_code
_entity_poly.pdbx_strand_id
1 'polypeptide(L)' 'MGPDGIEVCLYNAGVPQLYDPVAAKACLAPREVRMRVTMGLGESTATAWGSDLTEDYVRLNSLYTT' A
#
# COMPACT_ATOMS: atom_id res chain seq x y z
N MET A 1 -4.40 9.07 -10.67
CA MET A 1 -5.57 8.22 -10.36
C MET A 1 -5.16 6.76 -10.44
N GLY A 2 -5.62 5.92 -9.52
CA GLY A 2 -5.51 4.46 -9.65
C GLY A 2 -6.38 3.93 -10.80
N PRO A 3 -6.10 2.73 -11.32
CA PRO A 3 -6.77 2.18 -12.51
C PRO A 3 -8.30 2.04 -12.38
N ASP A 4 -8.83 1.95 -11.15
CA ASP A 4 -10.27 1.79 -10.88
C ASP A 4 -10.96 3.06 -10.35
N GLY A 5 -10.24 4.20 -10.29
CA GLY A 5 -10.80 5.50 -9.86
C GLY A 5 -11.11 5.65 -8.36
N ILE A 6 -11.02 4.58 -7.56
CA ILE A 6 -11.23 4.62 -6.11
C ILE A 6 -9.89 4.90 -5.40
N GLU A 7 -9.84 6.00 -4.64
CA GLU A 7 -8.72 6.36 -3.77
C GLU A 7 -9.25 6.67 -2.37
N VAL A 8 -8.61 6.11 -1.34
CA VAL A 8 -9.00 6.31 0.06
C VAL A 8 -7.86 7.01 0.80
N CYS A 9 -8.15 8.16 1.39
CA CYS A 9 -7.22 8.86 2.27
C CYS A 9 -7.32 8.29 3.69
N LEU A 10 -6.27 7.60 4.14
CA LEU A 10 -6.20 7.05 5.49
C LEU A 10 -5.65 8.06 6.50
N TYR A 11 -4.75 8.93 6.06
CA TYR A 11 -4.09 9.95 6.87
C TYR A 11 -3.97 11.25 6.09
N ASN A 12 -4.21 12.36 6.78
CA ASN A 12 -3.97 13.70 6.26
C ASN A 12 -3.22 14.52 7.31
N ALA A 13 -2.11 15.14 6.94
CA ALA A 13 -1.26 15.92 7.85
C ALA A 13 -0.93 15.23 9.20
N GLY A 14 -0.69 13.91 9.16
CA GLY A 14 -0.41 13.10 10.35
C GLY A 14 -1.62 12.71 11.19
N VAL A 15 -2.84 13.10 10.79
CA VAL A 15 -4.09 12.78 11.49
C VAL A 15 -4.82 11.64 10.77
N PRO A 16 -5.22 10.55 11.46
CA PRO A 16 -6.07 9.52 10.90
C PRO A 16 -7.40 10.09 10.40
N GLN A 17 -7.84 9.67 9.22
CA GLN A 17 -9.13 10.08 8.65
C GLN A 17 -10.20 9.03 8.90
N LEU A 18 -11.46 9.47 8.98
CA LEU A 18 -12.58 8.54 8.83
C LEU A 18 -12.61 8.07 7.38
N TYR A 19 -12.67 6.76 7.19
CA TYR A 19 -12.72 6.14 5.87
C TYR A 19 -13.71 4.98 5.84
N ASP A 20 -14.16 4.63 4.64
CA ASP A 20 -14.98 3.43 4.42
C ASP A 20 -14.09 2.17 4.32
N PRO A 21 -14.20 1.22 5.26
CA PRO A 21 -13.43 -0.02 5.22
C PRO A 21 -13.69 -0.87 3.99
N VAL A 22 -14.90 -0.80 3.41
CA VAL A 22 -15.28 -1.56 2.22
C VAL A 22 -14.54 -1.00 1.00
N ALA A 23 -14.55 0.32 0.82
CA ALA A 23 -13.78 0.99 -0.22
C ALA A 23 -12.26 0.76 -0.07
N ALA A 24 -11.75 0.84 1.16
CA ALA A 24 -10.32 0.59 1.42
C ALA A 24 -9.92 -0.85 1.07
N LYS A 25 -10.76 -1.84 1.42
CA LYS A 25 -10.53 -3.24 1.06
C LYS A 25 -10.59 -3.44 -0.46
N ALA A 26 -11.48 -2.74 -1.15
CA ALA A 26 -11.56 -2.78 -2.61
C ALA A 26 -10.27 -2.27 -3.27
N CYS A 27 -9.60 -1.25 -2.71
CA CYS A 27 -8.30 -0.78 -3.19
C CYS A 27 -7.16 -1.82 -3.04
N LEU A 28 -7.31 -2.81 -2.17
CA LEU A 28 -6.32 -3.86 -1.90
C LEU A 28 -6.60 -5.17 -2.67
N ALA A 29 -7.76 -5.30 -3.30
CA ALA A 29 -8.17 -6.52 -4.01
C ALA A 29 -7.45 -6.75 -5.36
N PRO A 30 -7.10 -5.72 -6.15
CA PRO A 30 -6.37 -5.91 -7.40
C PRO A 30 -4.96 -6.47 -7.19
N ARG A 31 -4.40 -7.10 -8.25
CA ARG A 31 -3.03 -7.63 -8.24
C ARG A 31 -1.96 -6.57 -7.99
N GLU A 32 -2.21 -5.33 -8.43
CA GLU A 32 -1.31 -4.20 -8.19
C GLU A 32 -1.95 -3.23 -7.21
N VAL A 33 -1.35 -3.13 -6.02
CA VAL A 33 -1.75 -2.15 -5.01
C VAL A 33 -0.87 -0.92 -5.14
N ARG A 34 -1.50 0.26 -5.20
CA ARG A 34 -0.80 1.55 -5.26
C ARG A 34 -0.95 2.28 -3.93
N MET A 35 0.17 2.65 -3.33
CA MET A 35 0.21 3.48 -2.13
C MET A 35 0.89 4.81 -2.46
N ARG A 36 0.34 5.91 -1.94
CA ARG A 36 0.87 7.25 -2.15
C ARG A 36 1.05 7.94 -0.81
N VAL A 37 2.25 8.43 -0.57
CA VAL A 37 2.59 9.19 0.64
C VAL A 37 3.19 10.52 0.22
N THR A 38 2.62 11.61 0.75
CA THR A 38 3.15 12.96 0.59
C THR A 38 3.78 13.38 1.91
N MET A 39 5.10 13.56 1.92
CA MET A 39 5.85 13.91 3.14
C MET A 39 5.87 15.41 3.44
N GLY A 40 5.55 16.27 2.45
CA GLY A 40 5.55 17.72 2.63
C GLY A 40 6.95 18.34 2.84
N LEU A 41 8.01 17.66 2.43
CA LEU A 41 9.42 18.08 2.62
C LEU A 41 10.04 18.74 1.37
N GLY A 42 9.23 19.04 0.36
CA GLY A 42 9.65 19.60 -0.93
C GLY A 42 8.98 18.90 -2.11
N GLU A 43 9.48 19.19 -3.32
CA GLU A 43 8.89 18.73 -4.60
C GLU A 43 9.51 17.42 -5.11
N SER A 44 10.45 16.83 -4.38
CA SER A 44 11.09 15.58 -4.79
C SER A 44 10.11 14.41 -4.73
N THR A 45 10.18 13.53 -5.73
CA THR A 45 9.36 12.31 -5.80
C THR A 45 10.23 11.07 -5.97
N ALA A 46 9.84 9.97 -5.34
CA ALA A 46 10.46 8.65 -5.52
C ALA A 46 9.37 7.57 -5.61
N THR A 47 9.68 6.50 -6.33
CA THR A 47 8.79 5.34 -6.48
C THR A 47 9.57 4.08 -6.13
N ALA A 48 8.99 3.23 -5.29
CA ALA A 48 9.51 1.92 -4.95
C ALA A 48 8.51 0.83 -5.35
N TRP A 49 9.00 -0.38 -5.55
CA TRP A 49 8.20 -1.55 -5.92
C TRP A 49 8.46 -2.67 -4.92
N GLY A 50 7.40 -3.37 -4.54
CA GLY A 50 7.46 -4.51 -3.63
C GLY A 50 6.27 -5.43 -3.87
N SER A 51 6.21 -6.49 -3.07
CA SER A 51 5.09 -7.44 -3.06
C SER A 51 4.54 -7.57 -1.65
N ASP A 52 3.38 -8.20 -1.53
CA ASP A 52 2.88 -8.68 -0.26
C ASP A 52 3.81 -9.76 0.34
N LEU A 53 3.71 -9.91 1.66
CA LEU A 53 4.41 -10.94 2.41
C LEU A 53 3.42 -12.05 2.73
N THR A 54 3.60 -13.21 2.10
CA THR A 54 2.72 -14.38 2.26
C THR A 54 3.32 -15.41 3.22
N GLU A 55 2.47 -16.28 3.79
CA GLU A 55 2.92 -17.40 4.62
C GLU A 55 3.85 -18.35 3.83
N ASP A 56 3.54 -18.59 2.56
CA ASP A 56 4.34 -19.43 1.67
C ASP A 56 5.75 -18.86 1.47
N TYR A 57 5.91 -17.53 1.43
CA TYR A 57 7.22 -16.88 1.41
C TYR A 57 8.02 -17.17 2.69
N VAL A 58 7.38 -17.12 3.86
CA VAL A 58 8.02 -17.44 5.15
C VAL A 58 8.43 -18.91 5.19
N ARG A 59 7.56 -19.81 4.73
CA ARG A 59 7.85 -21.25 4.70
C ARG A 59 9.06 -21.55 3.79
N LEU A 60 9.11 -20.95 2.60
CA LEU A 60 10.19 -21.14 1.63
C LEU A 60 11.57 -20.69 2.18
N ASN A 61 11.63 -19.54 2.85
CA ASN A 61 12.88 -19.01 3.42
C ASN A 61 13.24 -19.61 4.80
N SER A 62 12.30 -20.29 5.46
CA SER A 62 12.56 -20.99 6.74
C SER A 62 13.14 -22.39 6.56
N LEU A 63 12.95 -23.00 5.38
CA LEU A 63 13.41 -24.36 5.07
C LEU A 63 14.83 -24.43 4.50
N TYR A 64 15.40 -23.29 4.10
CA TYR A 64 16.77 -23.20 3.62
C TYR A 64 17.43 -21.97 4.23
N THR A 65 18.63 -22.13 4.78
CA THR A 65 19.48 -21.00 5.19
C THR A 65 19.90 -20.25 3.93
N THR A 66 19.28 -19.11 3.65
CA THR A 66 19.73 -18.12 2.66
C THR A 66 20.43 -16.96 3.33
#